data_AF-A0A847WWK2-F1
#
_entry.id   AF-A0A847WWK2-F1
#
_cell.length_a   1.000
_cell.length_b   1.000
_cell.length_c   1.000
_cell.angle_alpha   90.00
_cell.angle_beta   90.00
_cell.angle_gamma   90.00
#
_symmetry.space_group_name_H-M   'P 1'
#
loop_
_entity.id
_entity.type
_entity.pdbx_description
1 polymer ?
#
loop_
_entity_poly.entity_id
_entity_poly.type
_entity_poly.pdbx_seq_one_letter_code
_entity_poly.pdbx_strand_id
1 'polypeptide(L)'
;MSFPKKGKFFPAGNGHDHGYSDQGRTCFADEIAAALRRSLGPTGAGVKTVAGWTGANEKTVKNWFAGRYGPSGEHLAVLVRHSDEVLNAFLVMAGRQDLMAATKLAAAERAIMELLVAVQNLAQDRDGGRTSS
;
A
#
# COMPACT_ATOMS: atom_id res chain seq x y z
N MET A 1 30.37 3.66 -17.41
CA MET A 1 29.01 3.79 -16.87
C MET A 1 29.03 4.90 -15.82
N SER A 2 28.42 6.06 -16.07
CA SER A 2 28.37 7.15 -15.09
C SER A 2 27.07 7.08 -14.30
N PHE A 3 27.18 7.05 -12.97
CA PHE A 3 26.03 7.09 -12.08
C PHE A 3 25.32 8.46 -12.12
N PRO A 4 24.00 8.52 -11.92
CA PRO A 4 23.27 9.79 -11.85
C PRO A 4 23.77 10.65 -10.67
N LYS A 5 24.01 11.96 -10.90
CA LYS A 5 24.42 12.92 -9.85
C LYS A 5 23.41 13.09 -8.71
N LYS A 6 22.16 12.61 -8.86
CA LYS A 6 21.10 12.65 -7.84
C LYS A 6 20.52 11.26 -7.62
N GLY A 7 20.71 10.70 -6.43
CA GLY A 7 20.14 9.41 -6.01
C GLY A 7 18.69 9.49 -5.51
N LYS A 8 17.84 10.32 -6.14
CA LYS A 8 16.44 10.55 -5.70
C LYS A 8 15.40 9.74 -6.48
N PHE A 9 15.82 8.93 -7.45
CA PHE A 9 14.93 8.33 -8.42
C PHE A 9 15.17 6.82 -8.50
N PHE A 10 14.09 6.06 -8.64
CA PHE A 10 14.18 4.67 -9.06
C PHE A 10 14.41 4.65 -10.58
N PRO A 11 15.43 3.91 -11.07
CA PRO A 11 15.62 3.73 -12.50
C PRO A 11 14.44 2.94 -13.07
N ALA A 12 13.87 3.42 -14.19
CA ALA A 12 12.89 2.66 -14.93
C ALA A 12 13.53 1.35 -15.41
N GLY A 13 12.84 0.22 -15.21
CA GLY A 13 13.30 -1.11 -15.63
C GLY A 13 13.59 -1.17 -17.13
N ASN A 14 14.64 -1.93 -17.50
CA ASN A 14 15.26 -2.06 -18.81
C ASN A 14 14.38 -1.85 -20.06
N GLY A 15 14.85 -0.98 -20.95
CA GLY A 15 14.51 -0.96 -22.37
C GLY A 15 14.99 0.34 -23.00
N HIS A 16 15.90 0.25 -23.97
CA HIS A 16 16.28 1.40 -24.79
C HIS A 16 15.02 1.87 -25.53
N ASP A 17 14.65 3.15 -25.44
CA ASP A 17 14.70 4.10 -26.55
C ASP A 17 13.88 5.37 -26.29
N HIS A 18 14.39 6.46 -26.88
CA HIS A 18 13.80 7.74 -27.24
C HIS A 18 13.19 8.70 -26.21
N GLY A 19 13.62 9.97 -26.37
CA GLY A 19 13.36 11.09 -25.49
C GLY A 19 11.91 11.58 -25.49
N TYR A 20 11.71 12.58 -24.64
CA TYR A 20 10.44 13.21 -24.22
C TYR A 20 9.70 12.49 -23.09
N SER A 21 10.21 12.68 -21.88
CA SER A 21 9.57 13.45 -20.80
C SER A 21 9.99 12.92 -19.42
N ASP A 22 10.24 13.85 -18.49
CA ASP A 22 10.45 13.56 -17.07
C ASP A 22 9.20 12.92 -16.39
N GLN A 23 8.11 12.74 -17.15
CA GLN A 23 6.81 12.21 -16.72
C GLN A 23 6.79 10.69 -16.42
N GLY A 24 7.88 9.95 -16.64
CA GLY A 24 7.94 8.50 -16.42
C GLY A 24 8.67 8.02 -15.16
N ARG A 25 9.29 8.92 -14.38
CA ARG A 25 10.00 8.54 -13.14
C ARG A 25 9.15 8.88 -11.94
N THR A 26 8.53 7.85 -11.35
CA THR A 26 7.84 8.00 -10.08
C THR A 26 8.85 8.37 -8.99
N CYS A 27 8.69 9.57 -8.42
CA CYS A 27 9.51 10.00 -7.29
C CYS A 27 9.03 9.25 -6.05
N PHE A 28 9.95 8.59 -5.34
CA PHE A 28 9.66 7.86 -4.11
C PHE A 28 8.77 8.67 -3.13
N ALA A 29 9.08 9.95 -2.95
CA ALA A 29 8.33 10.80 -2.04
C ALA A 29 6.87 11.00 -2.48
N ASP A 30 6.61 11.12 -3.78
CA ASP A 30 5.28 11.37 -4.33
C ASP A 30 4.40 10.10 -4.26
N GLU A 31 4.98 8.94 -4.58
CA GLU A 31 4.26 7.66 -4.46
C GLU A 31 3.88 7.33 -3.02
N ILE A 32 4.80 7.56 -2.08
CA ILE A 32 4.52 7.37 -0.65
C ILE A 32 3.49 8.40 -0.18
N ALA A 33 3.56 9.65 -0.63
CA ALA A 33 2.55 10.66 -0.31
C ALA A 33 1.15 10.25 -0.79
N ALA A 34 1.05 9.76 -2.03
CA ALA A 34 -0.19 9.29 -2.61
C ALA A 34 -0.74 8.09 -1.82
N ALA A 35 0.11 7.13 -1.45
CA ALA A 35 -0.27 5.98 -0.63
C ALA A 35 -0.78 6.39 0.76
N LEU A 36 -0.10 7.29 1.45
CA LEU A 36 -0.53 7.81 2.75
C LEU A 36 -1.89 8.50 2.67
N ARG A 37 -2.13 9.28 1.62
CA ARG A 37 -3.42 9.94 1.39
C ARG A 37 -4.54 8.95 1.07
N ARG A 38 -4.26 7.86 0.33
CA ARG A 38 -5.24 6.77 0.11
C ARG A 38 -5.56 6.05 1.42
N SER A 39 -4.55 5.80 2.24
CA SER A 39 -4.70 5.05 3.49
C SER A 39 -5.44 5.81 4.60
N LEU A 40 -5.22 7.13 4.73
CA LEU A 40 -5.64 7.90 5.90
C LEU A 40 -6.36 9.21 5.57
N GLY A 41 -6.51 9.53 4.27
CA GLY A 41 -6.98 10.83 3.81
C GLY A 41 -5.95 11.96 4.00
N PRO A 42 -6.17 13.15 3.41
CA PRO A 42 -5.26 14.29 3.51
C PRO A 42 -5.42 15.10 4.81
N THR A 43 -6.01 14.53 5.86
CA THR A 43 -6.42 15.29 7.05
C THR A 43 -5.30 15.41 8.09
N GLY A 44 -5.41 16.38 9.00
CA GLY A 44 -4.52 16.49 10.15
C GLY A 44 -4.55 15.27 11.08
N ALA A 45 -5.64 14.49 11.08
CA ALA A 45 -5.74 13.23 11.83
C ALA A 45 -4.78 12.17 11.25
N GLY A 46 -4.70 12.04 9.92
CA GLY A 46 -3.76 11.12 9.26
C GLY A 46 -2.30 11.42 9.59
N VAL A 47 -1.93 12.70 9.66
CA VAL A 47 -0.59 13.13 10.09
C VAL A 47 -0.29 12.66 11.52
N LYS A 48 -1.23 12.83 12.45
CA LYS A 48 -1.05 12.42 13.85
C LYS A 48 -0.94 10.90 13.98
N THR A 49 -1.77 10.15 13.24
CA THR A 49 -1.70 8.69 13.22
C THR A 49 -0.34 8.21 12.74
N VAL A 50 0.18 8.76 11.63
CA VAL A 50 1.50 8.38 11.11
C VAL A 50 2.63 8.80 12.05
N ALA A 51 2.55 9.97 12.68
CA ALA A 51 3.50 10.37 13.70
C ALA A 51 3.50 9.39 14.89
N GLY A 52 2.33 8.93 15.31
CA GLY A 52 2.17 7.92 16.36
C GLY A 52 2.76 6.55 15.99
N TRP A 53 2.61 6.11 14.74
CA TRP A 53 3.24 4.86 14.28
C TRP A 53 4.75 4.95 14.24
N THR A 54 5.27 6.03 13.66
CA THR A 54 6.68 6.14 13.25
C THR A 54 7.58 6.81 14.29
N GLY A 55 7.00 7.51 15.27
CA GLY A 55 7.75 8.35 16.21
C GLY A 55 8.31 9.64 15.59
N ALA A 56 8.06 9.88 14.30
CA ALA A 56 8.53 11.08 13.62
C ALA A 56 7.73 12.32 14.06
N ASN A 57 8.38 13.48 14.05
CA ASN A 57 7.69 14.73 14.35
C ASN A 57 6.63 15.06 13.26
N GLU A 58 5.55 15.74 13.65
CA GLU A 58 4.45 16.05 12.74
C GLU A 58 4.89 16.88 11.51
N LYS A 59 5.92 17.72 11.61
CA LYS A 59 6.41 18.52 10.48
C LYS A 59 7.05 17.63 9.41
N THR A 60 7.83 16.64 9.82
CA THR A 60 8.42 15.62 8.95
C THR A 60 7.32 14.79 8.28
N VAL A 61 6.32 14.35 9.05
CA VAL A 61 5.18 13.61 8.50
C VAL A 61 4.37 14.47 7.52
N LYS A 62 4.12 15.74 7.82
CA LYS A 62 3.49 16.69 6.88
C LYS A 62 4.27 16.80 5.57
N ASN A 63 5.60 16.81 5.63
CA ASN A 63 6.43 16.81 4.43
C ASN A 63 6.29 15.52 3.61
N TRP A 64 6.12 14.35 4.27
CA TRP A 64 5.82 13.09 3.59
C TRP A 64 4.46 13.11 2.92
N PHE A 65 3.41 13.55 3.61
CA PHE A 65 2.08 13.72 3.03
C PHE A 65 2.07 14.73 1.87
N ALA A 66 2.99 15.70 1.86
CA ALA A 66 3.14 16.68 0.80
C ALA A 66 4.02 16.21 -0.38
N GLY A 67 4.68 15.05 -0.30
CA GLY A 67 5.63 14.57 -1.31
C GLY A 67 6.95 15.35 -1.35
N ARG A 68 7.20 16.25 -0.39
CA ARG A 68 8.40 17.11 -0.40
C ARG A 68 9.68 16.32 -0.12
N TYR A 69 9.58 15.34 0.78
CA TYR A 69 10.64 14.40 1.12
C TYR A 69 10.02 13.03 1.36
N GLY A 70 10.74 11.96 1.05
CA GLY A 70 10.32 10.61 1.41
C GLY A 70 10.71 10.27 2.87
N PRO A 71 10.07 9.26 3.48
CA PRO A 71 10.54 8.70 4.74
C PRO A 71 11.92 8.07 4.61
N SER A 72 12.69 8.00 5.70
CA SER A 72 13.89 7.17 5.74
C SER A 72 13.50 5.68 5.66
N GLY A 73 14.47 4.80 5.41
CA GLY A 73 14.21 3.35 5.36
C GLY A 73 13.56 2.80 6.63
N GLU A 74 13.98 3.26 7.82
CA GLU A 74 13.39 2.87 9.10
C GLU A 74 11.92 3.29 9.22
N HIS A 75 11.63 4.56 8.91
CA HIS A 75 10.24 5.05 8.94
C HIS A 75 9.38 4.36 7.88
N LEU A 76 9.94 4.05 6.70
CA LEU A 76 9.24 3.31 5.66
C LEU A 76 8.88 1.90 6.12
N ALA A 77 9.79 1.18 6.77
CA ALA A 77 9.52 -0.16 7.29
C ALA A 77 8.35 -0.15 8.29
N VAL A 78 8.28 0.87 9.14
CA VAL A 78 7.14 1.06 10.06
C VAL A 78 5.86 1.38 9.28
N LEU A 79 5.90 2.29 8.31
CA LEU A 79 4.73 2.63 7.50
C LEU A 79 4.17 1.42 6.76
N VAL A 80 5.03 0.63 6.13
CA VAL A 80 4.68 -0.59 5.40
C VAL A 80 4.03 -1.63 6.32
N ARG A 81 4.45 -1.70 7.60
CA ARG A 81 3.83 -2.58 8.61
C ARG A 81 2.38 -2.19 8.95
N HIS A 82 2.04 -0.91 8.84
CA HIS A 82 0.74 -0.37 9.27
C HIS A 82 -0.20 0.00 8.12
N SER A 83 0.27 0.03 6.87
CA SER A 83 -0.52 0.47 5.72
C SER A 83 -0.26 -0.39 4.49
N ASP A 84 -1.27 -1.16 4.09
CA ASP A 84 -1.24 -1.96 2.86
C ASP A 84 -1.08 -1.09 1.61
N GLU A 85 -1.60 0.14 1.63
CA GLU A 85 -1.41 1.09 0.52
C GLU A 85 0.04 1.52 0.36
N VAL A 86 0.76 1.70 1.48
CA VAL A 86 2.19 2.03 1.45
C VAL A 86 3.01 0.80 1.04
N LEU A 87 2.66 -0.40 1.53
CA LEU A 87 3.26 -1.66 1.08
C LEU A 87 3.10 -1.85 -0.43
N ASN A 88 1.89 -1.66 -0.94
CA ASN A 88 1.57 -1.74 -2.37
C ASN A 88 2.44 -0.77 -3.19
N ALA A 89 2.43 0.51 -2.84
CA ALA A 89 3.23 1.52 -3.55
C ALA A 89 4.73 1.16 -3.54
N PHE A 90 5.25 0.65 -2.42
CA PHE A 90 6.64 0.20 -2.32
C PHE A 90 6.93 -0.99 -3.24
N LEU A 91 6.06 -2.00 -3.27
CA LEU A 91 6.21 -3.17 -4.14
C LEU A 91 6.14 -2.82 -5.63
N VAL A 92 5.26 -1.89 -6.02
CA VAL A 92 5.19 -1.36 -7.39
C VAL A 92 6.51 -0.69 -7.77
N MET A 93 7.03 0.21 -6.93
CA MET A 93 8.33 0.86 -7.16
C MET A 93 9.49 -0.14 -7.20
N ALA A 94 9.42 -1.21 -6.40
CA ALA A 94 10.41 -2.28 -6.39
C ALA A 94 10.28 -3.26 -7.58
N GLY A 95 9.27 -3.11 -8.44
CA GLY A 95 9.00 -4.05 -9.53
C GLY A 95 8.53 -5.43 -9.06
N ARG A 96 8.01 -5.53 -7.82
CA ARG A 96 7.58 -6.78 -7.17
C ARG A 96 6.07 -6.84 -6.91
N GLN A 97 5.29 -6.28 -7.83
CA GLN A 97 3.82 -6.28 -7.77
C GLN A 97 3.19 -7.69 -7.83
N ASP A 98 3.95 -8.68 -8.32
CA ASP A 98 3.58 -10.10 -8.30
C ASP A 98 3.30 -10.61 -6.88
N LEU A 99 4.04 -10.12 -5.88
CA LEU A 99 3.84 -10.48 -4.48
C LEU A 99 2.48 -10.02 -3.93
N MET A 100 1.87 -9.00 -4.54
CA MET A 100 0.54 -8.56 -4.12
C MET A 100 -0.55 -9.52 -4.57
N ALA A 101 -0.40 -10.15 -5.74
CA ALA A 101 -1.41 -11.05 -6.29
C ALA A 101 -1.56 -12.30 -5.40
N ALA A 102 -0.44 -12.84 -4.90
CA ALA A 102 -0.44 -13.97 -3.99
C ALA A 102 -1.19 -13.67 -2.68
N THR A 103 -0.92 -12.51 -2.06
CA THR A 103 -1.59 -12.12 -0.81
C THR A 103 -3.08 -11.83 -1.02
N LYS A 104 -3.45 -11.14 -2.10
CA LYS A 104 -4.85 -10.84 -2.42
C LYS A 104 -5.65 -12.10 -2.76
N LEU A 105 -5.05 -13.05 -3.46
CA LEU A 105 -5.69 -14.32 -3.78
C LEU A 105 -5.96 -15.15 -2.53
N ALA A 106 -4.97 -15.28 -1.63
CA ALA A 106 -5.15 -15.98 -0.35
C ALA A 106 -6.25 -15.34 0.52
N ALA A 107 -6.31 -14.00 0.55
CA ALA A 107 -7.37 -13.28 1.26
C ALA A 107 -8.75 -13.52 0.62
N ALA A 108 -8.83 -13.53 -0.72
CA ALA A 108 -10.07 -13.81 -1.44
C ALA A 108 -10.57 -15.25 -1.23
N GLU A 109 -9.68 -16.24 -1.29
CA GLU A 109 -10.02 -17.63 -1.00
C GLU A 109 -10.60 -17.78 0.41
N ARG A 110 -9.98 -17.14 1.40
CA ARG A 110 -10.47 -17.17 2.78
C ARG A 110 -11.84 -16.51 2.92
N ALA A 111 -12.05 -15.34 2.31
CA ALA A 111 -13.34 -14.65 2.35
C ALA A 111 -14.47 -15.47 1.68
N ILE A 112 -14.16 -16.15 0.57
CA ILE A 112 -15.11 -17.04 -0.11
C ILE A 112 -15.46 -18.24 0.77
N MET A 113 -14.47 -18.87 1.43
CA MET A 113 -14.72 -19.98 2.36
C MET A 113 -15.61 -19.56 3.54
N GLU A 114 -15.33 -18.40 4.15
CA GLU A 114 -16.14 -17.87 5.25
C GLU A 114 -17.58 -17.61 4.81
N LEU A 115 -17.78 -17.04 3.62
CA LEU A 115 -19.11 -16.82 3.05
C LEU A 115 -19.84 -18.14 2.76
N LEU A 116 -19.14 -19.15 2.22
CA LEU A 116 -19.73 -20.45 1.94
C LEU A 116 -20.23 -21.13 3.22
N VAL A 117 -19.44 -21.09 4.30
CA VAL A 117 -19.84 -21.60 5.61
C VAL A 117 -21.07 -20.87 6.13
N ALA A 118 -21.11 -19.54 6.02
CA ALA A 118 -22.28 -18.76 6.41
C ALA A 118 -23.55 -19.17 5.63
N VAL A 119 -23.44 -19.38 4.32
CA VAL A 119 -24.56 -19.83 3.48
C VAL A 119 -25.03 -21.23 3.85
N GLN A 120 -24.10 -22.16 4.14
CA GLN A 120 -24.45 -23.52 4.56
C GLN A 120 -25.18 -23.54 5.90
N ASN A 121 -24.73 -22.75 6.88
CA ASN A 121 -25.39 -22.64 8.18
C ASN A 121 -26.83 -22.10 8.04
N LEU A 122 -27.03 -21.07 7.21
CA LEU A 122 -28.37 -20.54 6.93
C LEU A 122 -29.29 -21.57 6.27
N ALA A 123 -28.75 -22.44 5.41
CA ALA A 123 -29.50 -23.50 4.78
C ALA A 123 -29.91 -24.60 5.79
N GLN A 124 -29.04 -24.95 6.75
CA GLN A 124 -29.33 -25.96 7.77
C GLN A 124 -30.35 -25.49 8.82
N ASP A 125 -30.28 -24.23 9.25
CA ASP A 125 -31.27 -23.64 10.17
C ASP A 125 -32.68 -23.65 9.58
N ARG A 126 -32.79 -23.49 8.25
CA ARG A 126 -34.07 -23.48 7.53
C ARG A 126 -34.71 -24.86 7.42
N ASP A 127 -33.90 -25.92 7.43
CA ASP A 127 -34.35 -27.31 7.31
C ASP A 127 -34.70 -27.93 8.67
N GLY A 128 -33.99 -27.53 9.74
CA GLY A 128 -34.27 -27.96 11.12
C GLY A 128 -35.60 -27.46 11.69
N GLY A 129 -36.16 -26.36 11.17
CA GLY A 129 -37.47 -25.85 11.57
C GLY A 129 -38.66 -26.54 10.90
N ARG A 130 -38.43 -27.42 9.92
CA ARG A 130 -39.51 -28.04 9.12
C ARG A 130 -39.86 -29.47 9.57
N THR A 131 -39.07 -30.07 10.45
CA THR A 131 -39.22 -31.46 10.91
C THR A 131 -39.88 -31.60 12.30
N SER A 132 -40.33 -30.50 12.91
CA SER A 132 -40.88 -30.45 14.28
C SER A 132 -42.39 -30.13 14.36
N SER A 133 -43.18 -30.40 13.31
CA SER A 133 -44.65 -30.35 13.34
C SER A 133 -45.29 -31.71 13.08
#